data_AF-W0HZM9-F1
#
_entry.id   AF-W0HZM9-F1
#
_cell.length_a   1.000
_cell.length_b   1.000
_cell.length_c   1.000
_cell.angle_alpha   90.00
_cell.angle_beta   90.00
_cell.angle_gamma   90.00
#
_symmetry.space_group_name_H-M   'P 1'
#
loop_
_entity.id
_entity.type
_entity.pdbx_description
1 polymer ?
#
loop_
_entity_poly.entity_id
_entity_poly.type
_entity_poly.pdbx_seq_one_letter_code
_entity_poly.pdbx_strand_id
1 'polypeptide(L)'
;MNTYQVWCPEDGEEREDAREIEAYDAQEAVEIWAELSDSGSADYLIVGGQVTPVVHVALADKVPQLFRVSGECVAQYTARAVSAEDAK
;
A
#
# COMPACT_ATOMS: atom_id res chain seq x y z
N MET A 1 -16.11 5.76 -8.40
CA MET A 1 -14.94 5.96 -7.54
C MET A 1 -15.23 7.13 -6.63
N ASN A 2 -14.78 7.05 -5.39
CA ASN A 2 -14.83 8.12 -4.41
C ASN A 2 -13.39 8.43 -3.96
N THR A 3 -13.19 9.64 -3.44
CA THR A 3 -11.95 10.01 -2.76
C THR A 3 -12.05 9.65 -1.29
N TYR A 4 -11.15 8.78 -0.84
CA TYR A 4 -11.00 8.36 0.54
C TYR A 4 -9.82 9.07 1.17
N GLN A 5 -9.95 9.40 2.45
CA GLN A 5 -8.86 9.85 3.31
C GLN A 5 -8.35 8.63 4.06
N VAL A 6 -7.07 8.31 3.89
CA VAL A 6 -6.41 7.14 4.49
C VAL A 6 -5.21 7.57 5.33
N TRP A 7 -5.14 7.11 6.58
CA TRP A 7 -4.06 7.45 7.51
C TRP A 7 -3.73 6.29 8.46
N CYS A 8 -2.52 6.27 9.00
CA CYS A 8 -2.01 5.25 9.91
C CYS A 8 -1.62 5.88 11.26
N PRO A 9 -2.46 5.73 12.31
CA PRO A 9 -2.14 6.27 13.64
C PRO A 9 -0.87 5.69 14.28
N GLU A 10 -0.45 4.49 13.87
CA GLU A 10 0.80 3.86 14.35
C GLU A 10 2.05 4.62 13.87
N ASP A 11 1.94 5.31 12.73
CA ASP A 11 2.98 6.19 12.19
C ASP A 11 2.88 7.63 12.75
N GLY A 12 1.93 7.86 13.68
CA GLY A 12 1.67 9.17 14.27
C GLY A 12 0.79 10.08 13.41
N GLU A 13 0.15 9.54 12.37
CA GLU A 13 -0.74 10.30 11.48
C GLU A 13 -2.13 10.50 12.12
N GLU A 14 -2.67 11.71 11.98
CA GLU A 14 -4.06 12.01 12.26
C GLU A 14 -4.86 12.14 10.96
N ARG A 15 -6.18 12.39 11.04
CA ARG A 15 -7.02 12.50 9.84
C ARG A 15 -6.60 13.69 8.97
N GLU A 16 -6.04 14.71 9.59
CA GLU A 16 -5.52 15.93 8.99
C GLU A 16 -4.28 15.66 8.12
N ASP A 17 -3.54 14.58 8.42
CA ASP A 17 -2.39 14.11 7.66
C ASP A 17 -2.77 13.08 6.60
N ALA A 18 -4.06 12.72 6.52
CA ALA A 18 -4.52 11.63 5.67
C ALA A 18 -4.21 11.88 4.20
N ARG A 19 -3.79 10.79 3.54
CA ARG A 19 -3.59 10.77 2.10
C ARG A 19 -4.92 10.61 1.39
N GLU A 20 -5.15 11.42 0.36
CA GLU A 20 -6.31 11.27 -0.52
C GLU A 20 -6.06 10.20 -1.58
N ILE A 21 -6.94 9.20 -1.63
CA ILE A 21 -6.85 8.06 -2.55
C ILE A 21 -8.19 7.86 -3.26
N GLU A 22 -8.17 7.78 -4.59
CA GLU A 22 -9.34 7.43 -5.38
C GLU A 22 -9.50 5.91 -5.48
N ALA A 23 -10.65 5.39 -5.06
CA ALA A 23 -10.95 3.95 -5.10
C ALA A 23 -12.46 3.71 -5.29
N TYR A 24 -12.83 2.47 -5.61
CA TYR A 24 -14.22 2.02 -5.67
C TYR A 24 -14.81 1.79 -4.29
N ASP A 25 -13.99 1.30 -3.35
CA ASP A 25 -14.38 1.09 -1.96
C ASP A 25 -13.24 1.41 -0.97
N ALA A 26 -13.56 1.32 0.32
CA ALA A 26 -12.62 1.65 1.38
C ALA A 26 -11.48 0.62 1.52
N GLN A 27 -11.71 -0.64 1.15
CA GLN A 27 -10.70 -1.68 1.23
C GLN A 27 -9.63 -1.44 0.16
N GLU A 28 -10.06 -1.22 -1.09
CA GLU A 28 -9.15 -0.89 -2.20
C GLU A 28 -8.35 0.39 -1.90
N ALA A 29 -8.97 1.42 -1.30
CA ALA A 29 -8.24 2.62 -0.88
C ALA A 29 -7.09 2.31 0.11
N VAL A 30 -7.32 1.39 1.06
CA VAL A 30 -6.31 0.96 2.03
C VAL A 30 -5.23 0.11 1.37
N GLU A 31 -5.59 -0.75 0.41
CA GLU A 31 -4.64 -1.56 -0.36
C GLU A 31 -3.70 -0.66 -1.18
N ILE A 32 -4.24 0.37 -1.85
CA ILE A 32 -3.44 1.37 -2.58
C ILE A 32 -2.56 2.17 -1.61
N TRP A 33 -3.08 2.57 -0.44
CA TRP A 33 -2.26 3.23 0.58
C TRP A 33 -1.08 2.35 1.00
N ALA A 34 -1.33 1.06 1.20
CA ALA A 34 -0.31 0.11 1.61
C ALA A 34 0.81 0.00 0.57
N GLU A 35 0.48 -0.11 -0.72
CA GLU A 35 1.45 -0.13 -1.80
C GLU A 35 2.31 1.16 -1.81
N LEU A 36 1.66 2.32 -1.70
CA LEU A 36 2.34 3.61 -1.74
C LEU A 36 3.20 3.88 -0.50
N SER A 37 2.77 3.40 0.67
CA SER A 37 3.50 3.54 1.93
C SER A 37 4.71 2.60 1.96
N ASP A 38 4.48 1.32 1.63
CA ASP A 38 5.49 0.26 1.74
C ASP A 38 6.61 0.40 0.69
N SER A 39 6.26 0.87 -0.52
CA SER A 39 7.24 1.18 -1.57
C SER A 39 8.00 2.49 -1.30
N GLY A 40 7.44 3.41 -0.51
CA GLY A 40 8.00 4.74 -0.26
C GLY A 40 9.33 4.71 0.49
N SER A 41 9.50 3.78 1.44
CA SER A 41 10.77 3.55 2.16
C SER A 41 11.73 2.63 1.41
N ALA A 42 11.24 1.90 0.41
CA ALA A 42 11.89 0.77 -0.25
C ALA A 42 12.29 -0.40 0.69
N ASP A 43 11.82 -0.39 1.94
CA ASP A 43 12.08 -1.45 2.92
C ASP A 43 11.06 -2.59 2.84
N TYR A 44 9.88 -2.35 2.25
CA TYR A 44 8.85 -3.36 2.00
C TYR A 44 8.49 -4.16 3.26
N LEU A 45 8.31 -3.45 4.38
CA LEU A 45 8.10 -4.01 5.70
C LEU A 45 6.70 -4.64 5.85
N ILE A 46 5.69 -4.11 5.15
CA ILE A 46 4.32 -4.66 5.16
C ILE A 46 4.29 -5.96 4.36
N VAL A 47 4.77 -5.94 3.11
CA VAL A 47 4.75 -7.13 2.25
C VAL A 47 5.75 -8.21 2.67
N GLY A 48 6.83 -7.82 3.34
CA GLY A 48 7.74 -8.76 3.99
C GLY A 48 7.20 -9.37 5.29
N GLY A 49 6.13 -8.80 5.85
CA GLY A 49 5.48 -9.27 7.08
C GLY A 49 6.18 -8.83 8.37
N GLN A 50 7.11 -7.88 8.32
CA GLN A 50 7.73 -7.29 9.50
C GLN A 50 6.76 -6.41 10.29
N VAL A 51 5.82 -5.75 9.61
CA VAL A 51 4.78 -4.91 10.21
C VAL A 51 3.41 -5.22 9.63
N THR A 52 2.36 -5.04 10.43
CA THR A 52 0.96 -5.24 10.01
C THR A 52 0.07 -4.12 10.58
N PRO A 53 0.18 -2.90 10.02
CA PRO A 53 -0.40 -1.70 10.62
C PRO A 53 -1.94 -1.75 10.60
N VAL A 54 -2.56 -1.09 11.59
CA VAL A 54 -3.99 -0.77 11.56
C VAL A 54 -4.20 0.60 10.90
N VAL A 55 -4.79 0.59 9.72
CA VAL A 55 -5.02 1.77 8.88
C VAL A 55 -6.47 2.23 9.01
N HIS A 56 -6.65 3.53 9.11
CA HIS A 56 -7.95 4.19 9.15
C HIS A 56 -8.30 4.73 7.76
N VAL A 57 -9.56 4.57 7.37
CA VAL A 57 -10.07 5.06 6.09
C VAL A 57 -11.47 5.64 6.24
N ALA A 58 -11.70 6.82 5.67
CA ALA A 58 -12.99 7.49 5.69
C ALA A 58 -13.26 8.25 4.40
N LEU A 59 -14.53 8.35 4.02
CA LEU A 59 -14.97 9.46 3.17
C LEU A 59 -14.97 10.76 3.99
N ALA A 60 -14.85 11.92 3.34
CA ALA A 60 -14.88 13.22 4.00
C ALA A 60 -16.05 13.33 5.01
N ASP A 61 -15.73 13.75 6.23
CA ASP A 61 -16.65 13.92 7.36
C ASP A 61 -17.45 12.66 7.78
N LYS A 62 -17.03 11.46 7.36
CA LYS A 62 -17.59 10.19 7.83
C LYS A 62 -16.75 9.57 8.95
N VAL A 63 -17.38 8.68 9.72
CA VAL A 63 -16.69 7.86 10.72
C VAL A 63 -15.69 6.95 10.01
N PRO A 64 -14.45 6.84 10.49
CA PRO A 64 -13.45 5.96 9.90
C PRO A 64 -13.81 4.49 10.08
N GLN A 65 -13.49 3.72 9.05
CA GLN A 65 -13.36 2.27 9.11
C GLN A 65 -11.90 1.92 9.36
N LEU A 66 -11.66 0.79 10.02
CA LEU A 66 -10.33 0.33 10.43
C LEU A 66 -10.02 -1.00 9.73
N PHE A 67 -8.85 -1.09 9.12
CA PHE A 67 -8.37 -2.28 8.44
C PHE A 67 -6.99 -2.66 8.97
N ARG A 68 -6.78 -3.94 9.27
CA ARG A 68 -5.43 -4.47 9.47
C ARG A 68 -4.87 -4.84 8.11
N VAL A 69 -3.69 -4.29 7.80
CA VAL A 69 -3.04 -4.46 6.51
C VAL A 69 -1.93 -5.51 6.61
N SER A 70 -1.84 -6.34 5.59
CA SER A 70 -0.76 -7.29 5.34
C SER A 70 -0.54 -7.40 3.84
N GLY A 71 0.66 -7.74 3.40
CA GLY A 71 0.97 -8.02 2.00
C GLY A 71 1.66 -9.36 1.82
N GLU A 72 1.76 -9.82 0.58
CA GLU A 72 2.52 -11.02 0.20
C GLU A 72 3.37 -10.75 -1.04
N CYS A 73 4.64 -11.14 -1.01
CA CYS A 73 5.52 -11.04 -2.17
C CYS A 73 5.12 -12.06 -3.24
N VAL A 74 4.83 -11.60 -4.45
CA VAL A 74 4.55 -12.45 -5.61
C VAL A 74 5.80 -12.55 -6.49
N ALA A 75 6.39 -13.75 -6.60
CA ALA A 75 7.56 -13.96 -7.45
C ALA A 75 7.18 -13.88 -8.94
N GLN A 76 7.85 -13.00 -9.69
CA GLN A 76 7.69 -12.86 -11.14
C GLN A 76 9.03 -13.16 -11.85
N TYR A 77 9.02 -14.08 -12.81
CA TYR A 77 10.19 -14.48 -13.58
C TYR A 77 10.04 -14.05 -15.04
N THR A 78 11.08 -13.45 -15.61
CA THR A 78 11.16 -13.14 -17.05
C THR A 78 12.49 -13.59 -17.62
N ALA A 79 12.51 -13.98 -18.89
CA ALA A 79 13.72 -14.35 -19.61
C ALA A 79 13.75 -13.61 -20.95
N ARG A 80 14.95 -13.23 -21.40
CA ARG A 80 15.18 -12.67 -22.74
C ARG A 80 16.23 -13.50 -23.46
N ALA A 81 16.05 -13.69 -24.77
CA ALA A 81 17.06 -14.31 -25.60
C ALA A 81 18.33 -13.44 -25.60
N VAL A 82 19.49 -14.09 -25.51
CA VAL A 82 20.80 -13.45 -25.69
C VAL A 82 21.45 -14.03 -26.95
N SER A 83 22.24 -13.22 -27.65
CA SER A 83 23.05 -13.75 -28.74
C SER A 83 24.20 -14.60 -28.17
N ALA A 84 24.75 -15.52 -28.97
CA ALA A 84 25.90 -16.30 -28.56
C ALA A 84 27.15 -15.42 -28.30
N GLU A 85 27.17 -14.21 -28.84
CA GLU A 85 28.25 -13.23 -28.65
C GLU A 85 28.14 -12.52 -27.29
N ASP A 86 26.93 -12.34 -26.76
CA ASP A 86 26.66 -11.74 -25.44
C ASP A 86 26.84 -12.74 -24.27
N ALA A 87 27.03 -14.03 -24.58
CA ALA A 87 27.08 -15.13 -23.61
C ALA A 87 28.51 -15.48 -23.13
N LYS A 88 29.50 -14.62 -23.40
CA LYS A 88 30.91 -14.77 -22.97
C LYS A 88 31.23 -13.92 -21.75
#